data_AF-A0A8T5T205-F1
#
_entry.id   AF-A0A8T5T205-F1
#
_cell.length_a   1.000
_cell.length_b   1.000
_cell.length_c   1.000
_cell.angle_alpha   90.00
_cell.angle_beta   90.00
_cell.angle_gamma   90.00
#
_symmetry.space_group_name_H-M   'P 1'
#
loop_
_entity.id
_entity.type
_entity.pdbx_description
1 polymer ?
#
loop_
_entity_poly.entity_id
_entity_poly.type
_entity_poly.pdbx_seq_one_letter_code
_entity_poly.pdbx_strand_id
1 'polypeptide(L)'
;MNWIETLFTAGTNEEISEESLVSSESKNKKTGANNDELLDQYINSVNDDFSSSLTQVNFTDDLNKALEGADCIVLLADHAEYRELSFSHLEQVANIPYIFIDTKNIITVDSDETRKIVKIGV
;
A
#
# COMPACT_ATOMS: atom_id res chain seq x y z
N MET A 1 4.50 24.14 3.91
CA MET A 1 5.20 22.84 3.91
C MET A 1 4.17 21.80 4.27
N ASN A 2 3.59 21.13 3.27
CA ASN A 2 2.64 20.05 3.47
C ASN A 2 3.38 18.73 3.36
N TRP A 3 3.30 17.91 4.40
CA TRP A 3 3.76 16.54 4.43
C TRP A 3 2.59 15.69 3.92
N ILE A 4 2.77 14.93 2.83
CA ILE A 4 1.75 14.01 2.32
C ILE A 4 2.24 12.59 2.57
N GLU A 5 1.38 11.84 3.23
CA GLU A 5 1.51 10.43 3.60
C GLU A 5 1.44 9.55 2.33
N THR A 6 2.42 8.67 2.16
CA THR A 6 2.32 7.55 1.21
C THR A 6 1.54 6.44 1.92
N LEU A 7 0.56 5.83 1.24
CA LEU A 7 -0.18 4.63 1.69
C LEU A 7 0.04 3.51 0.66
N PHE A 8 0.43 2.33 1.13
CA PHE A 8 0.59 1.12 0.32
C PHE A 8 -0.38 0.09 0.90
N THR A 9 -1.33 -0.34 0.09
CA THR A 9 -2.22 -1.47 0.42
C THR A 9 -1.93 -2.56 -0.61
N ALA A 10 -1.20 -3.60 -0.22
CA ALA A 10 -1.19 -4.82 -1.02
C ALA A 10 -2.48 -5.59 -0.70
N GLY A 11 -3.24 -5.92 -1.73
CA GLY A 11 -4.40 -6.78 -1.59
C GLY A 11 -3.97 -8.18 -1.14
N THR A 12 -4.48 -8.61 0.01
CA THR A 12 -4.50 -10.02 0.38
C THR A 12 -5.78 -10.64 -0.20
N ASN A 13 -5.63 -11.66 -1.05
CA ASN A 13 -6.69 -12.61 -1.35
C ASN A 13 -7.04 -13.36 -0.06
N GLU A 14 -8.03 -12.88 0.69
CA GLU A 14 -8.72 -13.70 1.68
C GLU A 14 -9.84 -14.46 0.95
N GLU A 15 -9.71 -15.79 0.91
CA GLU A 15 -10.83 -16.70 0.68
C GLU A 15 -11.89 -16.44 1.76
N ILE A 16 -12.95 -15.72 1.40
CA ILE A 16 -14.12 -15.58 2.26
C ILE A 16 -14.93 -16.87 2.12
N SER A 17 -14.87 -17.69 3.16
CA SER A 17 -15.76 -18.82 3.38
C SER A 17 -17.21 -18.35 3.51
N GLU A 18 -18.09 -19.00 2.77
CA GLU A 18 -19.54 -18.72 2.67
C GLU A 18 -20.26 -19.07 3.98
N GLU A 19 -20.13 -18.29 5.06
CA GLU A 19 -20.97 -18.52 6.24
C GLU A 19 -21.11 -17.30 7.15
N SER A 20 -21.55 -16.16 6.61
CA SER A 20 -22.29 -15.18 7.40
C SER A 20 -22.86 -14.11 6.49
N LEU A 21 -24.18 -14.09 6.30
CA LEU A 21 -25.01 -12.90 6.49
C LEU A 21 -26.46 -13.23 6.13
N VAL A 22 -27.18 -13.69 7.16
CA VAL A 22 -28.63 -13.70 7.21
C VAL A 22 -29.14 -12.25 7.29
N SER A 23 -30.18 -12.03 6.47
CA SER A 23 -31.18 -10.98 6.52
C SER A 23 -30.73 -9.52 6.37
N SER A 24 -30.99 -9.00 5.18
CA SER A 24 -31.78 -7.77 5.10
C SER A 24 -32.64 -7.81 3.84
N GLU A 25 -33.92 -8.16 4.03
CA GLU A 25 -34.97 -7.86 3.05
C GLU A 25 -35.02 -6.34 2.86
N SER A 26 -34.64 -5.87 1.68
CA SER A 26 -34.89 -4.49 1.27
C SER A 26 -35.29 -4.46 -0.21
N LYS A 27 -36.62 -4.49 -0.39
CA LYS A 27 -37.41 -3.91 -1.48
C LYS A 27 -36.64 -3.68 -2.79
N ASN A 28 -36.60 -4.73 -3.59
CA ASN A 28 -36.07 -4.73 -4.94
C ASN A 28 -36.96 -3.86 -5.86
N LYS A 29 -36.64 -2.57 -6.00
CA LYS A 29 -37.23 -1.67 -6.99
C LYS A 29 -36.46 -1.82 -8.30
N LYS A 30 -36.83 -2.86 -9.05
CA LYS A 30 -36.73 -3.02 -10.51
C LYS A 30 -35.80 -2.04 -11.24
N THR A 31 -34.52 -2.33 -11.23
CA THR A 31 -33.58 -1.98 -12.31
C THR A 31 -32.89 -3.27 -12.69
N GLY A 32 -33.12 -3.73 -13.92
CA GLY A 32 -32.60 -5.00 -14.45
C GLY A 32 -31.11 -4.92 -14.75
N ALA A 33 -30.31 -4.64 -13.73
CA ALA A 33 -28.88 -4.85 -13.76
C ALA A 33 -28.59 -6.23 -13.18
N ASN A 34 -27.82 -7.03 -13.90
CA ASN A 34 -27.38 -8.34 -13.43
C ASN A 34 -26.32 -8.10 -12.33
N ASN A 35 -26.19 -8.99 -11.34
CA ASN A 35 -25.24 -8.80 -10.22
C ASN A 35 -23.80 -8.48 -10.69
N ASP A 36 -23.40 -9.01 -11.85
CA ASP A 36 -22.08 -8.77 -12.45
C ASP A 36 -21.89 -7.29 -12.86
N GLU A 37 -22.94 -6.61 -13.33
CA GLU A 37 -22.87 -5.19 -13.71
C GLU A 37 -22.75 -4.27 -12.49
N LEU A 38 -23.32 -4.67 -11.34
CA LEU A 38 -23.18 -3.94 -10.09
C LEU A 38 -21.77 -4.09 -9.49
N LEU A 39 -21.14 -5.25 -9.70
CA LEU A 39 -19.76 -5.53 -9.33
C LEU A 39 -18.79 -4.69 -10.15
N ASP A 40 -18.97 -4.65 -11.47
CA ASP A 40 -18.17 -3.79 -12.36
C ASP A 40 -18.34 -2.31 -12.02
N GLN A 41 -19.57 -1.88 -11.69
CA GLN A 41 -19.84 -0.49 -11.31
C GLN A 41 -19.21 -0.14 -9.95
N TYR A 42 -19.20 -1.06 -8.99
CA TYR A 42 -18.52 -0.86 -7.71
C TYR A 42 -17.00 -0.79 -7.87
N ILE A 43 -16.39 -1.73 -8.60
CA ILE A 43 -14.94 -1.74 -8.88
C ILE A 43 -14.52 -0.46 -9.61
N ASN A 44 -15.28 -0.03 -10.62
CA ASN A 44 -14.99 1.20 -11.35
C ASN A 44 -15.17 2.45 -10.48
N SER A 45 -16.18 2.50 -9.60
CA SER A 45 -16.38 3.65 -8.69
C SER A 45 -15.29 3.77 -7.63
N VAL A 46 -14.81 2.65 -7.06
CA VAL A 46 -13.72 2.65 -6.09
C VAL A 46 -12.40 3.03 -6.77
N ASN A 47 -12.18 2.58 -8.02
CA ASN A 47 -11.00 2.95 -8.79
C ASN A 47 -11.02 4.42 -9.22
N ASP A 48 -12.15 4.99 -9.63
CA ASP A 48 -12.23 6.40 -10.07
C ASP A 48 -12.04 7.39 -8.90
N ASP A 49 -12.62 7.11 -7.73
CA ASP A 49 -12.49 7.99 -6.54
C ASP A 49 -11.07 7.99 -5.96
N PHE A 50 -10.32 6.89 -6.12
CA PHE A 50 -8.92 6.83 -5.69
C PHE A 50 -7.95 7.31 -6.80
N SER A 51 -8.20 6.96 -8.05
CA SER A 51 -7.32 7.24 -9.19
C SER A 51 -7.30 8.72 -9.58
N SER A 52 -8.43 9.42 -9.49
CA SER A 52 -8.54 10.82 -9.91
C SER A 52 -7.75 11.81 -9.03
N SER A 53 -7.33 11.39 -7.83
CA SER A 53 -6.53 12.20 -6.89
C SER A 53 -5.02 11.89 -6.88
N LEU A 54 -4.61 10.73 -7.42
CA LEU A 54 -3.22 10.25 -7.47
C LEU A 54 -2.57 10.66 -8.79
N THR A 55 -2.49 11.95 -9.09
CA THR A 55 -2.11 12.39 -10.44
C THR A 55 -0.67 12.09 -10.87
N GLN A 56 0.20 11.54 -10.00
CA GLN A 56 1.60 11.20 -10.36
C GLN A 56 2.17 10.05 -9.51
N VAL A 57 1.48 8.90 -9.46
CA VAL A 57 2.04 7.69 -8.80
C VAL A 57 2.45 6.67 -9.85
N ASN A 58 3.71 6.24 -9.77
CA ASN A 58 4.24 5.15 -10.56
C ASN A 58 4.11 3.86 -9.76
N PHE A 59 3.26 2.95 -10.23
CA PHE A 59 3.13 1.62 -9.64
C PHE A 59 4.12 0.66 -10.28
N THR A 60 4.74 -0.19 -9.46
CA THR A 60 5.61 -1.27 -9.93
C THR A 60 5.52 -2.45 -8.96
N ASP A 61 5.63 -3.65 -9.52
CA ASP A 61 5.79 -4.93 -8.82
C ASP A 61 7.27 -5.28 -8.57
N ASP A 62 8.19 -4.54 -9.18
CA ASP A 62 9.64 -4.70 -9.00
C ASP A 62 10.12 -3.78 -7.87
N LEU A 63 10.44 -4.40 -6.73
CA LEU A 63 10.95 -3.70 -5.55
C LEU A 63 12.19 -2.84 -5.86
N ASN A 64 13.09 -3.28 -6.75
CA ASN A 64 14.30 -2.50 -7.06
C ASN A 64 13.95 -1.19 -7.78
N LYS A 65 13.00 -1.25 -8.71
CA LYS A 65 12.52 -0.05 -9.41
C LYS A 65 11.79 0.90 -8.48
N ALA A 66 11.09 0.38 -7.47
CA ALA A 66 10.44 1.21 -6.46
C ALA A 66 11.44 1.96 -5.57
N LEU A 67 12.65 1.43 -5.41
CA LEU A 67 13.68 1.95 -4.52
C LEU A 67 14.72 2.82 -5.24
N GLU A 68 14.85 2.68 -6.56
CA GLU A 68 15.88 3.37 -7.35
C GLU A 68 15.76 4.90 -7.25
N GLY A 69 16.83 5.54 -6.79
CA GLY A 69 16.92 6.99 -6.62
C GLY A 69 15.98 7.55 -5.54
N ALA A 70 15.45 6.71 -4.65
CA ALA A 70 14.56 7.17 -3.59
C ALA A 70 15.32 7.98 -2.54
N ASP A 71 14.83 9.18 -2.21
CA ASP A 71 15.29 9.97 -1.06
C ASP A 71 14.56 9.58 0.24
N CYS A 72 13.38 8.97 0.09
CA CYS A 72 12.55 8.53 1.20
C CYS A 72 11.86 7.20 0.85
N ILE A 73 11.95 6.25 1.77
CA ILE A 73 11.33 4.93 1.69
C ILE A 73 10.36 4.81 2.86
N VAL A 74 9.12 4.44 2.59
CA VAL A 74 8.06 4.31 3.61
C VAL A 74 7.47 2.90 3.56
N LEU A 75 7.61 2.16 4.66
CA LEU A 75 6.97 0.86 4.83
C LEU A 75 5.59 1.03 5.43
N LEU A 76 4.58 0.60 4.67
CA LEU A 76 3.16 0.81 4.99
C LEU A 76 2.40 -0.50 5.20
N ALA A 77 2.99 -1.60 4.78
CA ALA A 77 2.50 -2.95 4.95
C ALA A 77 3.59 -3.84 5.57
N ASP A 78 3.15 -4.91 6.24
CA ASP A 78 4.04 -5.89 6.87
C ASP A 78 4.10 -7.16 6.00
N HIS A 79 4.76 -7.05 4.85
CA HIS A 79 5.07 -8.20 4.01
C HIS A 79 6.38 -8.86 4.46
N ALA A 80 6.44 -10.19 4.37
CA ALA A 80 7.63 -10.96 4.73
C ALA A 80 8.89 -10.46 3.99
N GLU A 81 8.75 -10.11 2.71
CA GLU A 81 9.82 -9.57 1.86
C GLU A 81 10.45 -8.29 2.42
N TYR A 82 9.69 -7.47 3.15
CA TYR A 82 10.20 -6.22 3.73
C TYR A 82 10.97 -6.44 5.03
N ARG A 83 10.71 -7.55 5.73
CA ARG A 83 11.46 -7.93 6.94
C ARG A 83 12.88 -8.38 6.60
N GLU A 84 13.08 -8.85 5.37
CA GLU A 84 14.35 -9.34 4.85
C GLU A 84 15.12 -8.28 4.03
N LEU A 85 14.64 -7.04 4.01
CA LEU A 85 15.31 -5.94 3.30
C LEU A 85 16.74 -5.76 3.81
N SER A 86 17.69 -5.85 2.89
CA SER A 86 19.09 -5.57 3.15
C SER A 86 19.36 -4.07 3.03
N PHE A 87 19.75 -3.42 4.12
CA PHE A 87 20.15 -2.00 4.09
C PHE A 87 21.37 -1.75 3.20
N SER A 88 22.28 -2.73 3.10
CA SER A 88 23.39 -2.66 2.15
C SER A 88 22.93 -2.65 0.69
N HIS A 89 21.77 -3.25 0.40
CA HIS A 89 21.14 -3.14 -0.92
C HIS A 89 20.47 -1.79 -1.11
N LEU A 90 19.75 -1.29 -0.11
CA LEU A 90 19.14 0.04 -0.15
C LEU A 90 20.18 1.15 -0.41
N GLU A 91 21.36 1.06 0.21
CA GLU A 91 22.47 2.00 -0.01
C GLU A 91 23.04 1.98 -1.44
N GLN A 92 22.79 0.93 -2.23
CA GLN A 92 23.23 0.86 -3.62
C GLN A 92 22.21 1.46 -4.59
N VAL A 93 20.92 1.44 -4.23
CA VAL A 93 19.83 1.82 -5.13
C VAL A 93 19.19 3.17 -4.77
N ALA A 94 19.15 3.53 -3.49
CA ALA A 94 18.59 4.79 -3.00
C ALA A 94 19.63 5.93 -3.07
N ASN A 95 19.15 7.18 -3.00
CA ASN A 95 20.05 8.32 -2.86
C ASN A 95 20.61 8.38 -1.43
N ILE A 96 21.90 8.70 -1.28
CA ILE A 96 22.51 8.86 0.05
C ILE A 96 22.71 10.37 0.34
N PRO A 97 22.23 10.88 1.48
CA PRO A 97 21.49 10.19 2.53
C PRO A 97 19.99 10.02 2.21
N TYR A 98 19.36 8.98 2.77
CA TYR A 98 17.91 8.75 2.68
C TYR A 98 17.23 8.64 4.05
N ILE A 99 15.91 8.82 4.04
CA ILE A 99 15.03 8.60 5.19
C ILE A 99 14.26 7.29 4.98
N PHE A 100 14.27 6.43 6.01
CA PHE A 100 13.50 5.20 6.05
C PHE A 100 12.44 5.29 7.14
N ILE A 101 11.17 5.27 6.76
CA ILE A 101 10.03 5.37 7.68
C ILE A 101 9.41 3.98 7.84
N ASP A 102 9.51 3.43 9.04
CA ASP A 102 8.91 2.16 9.41
C ASP A 102 7.64 2.41 10.23
N THR A 103 6.48 2.25 9.59
CA THR A 103 5.16 2.39 10.26
C THR A 103 4.69 1.10 10.91
N LYS A 104 5.36 -0.02 10.67
CA LYS A 104 4.99 -1.36 11.17
C LYS A 104 5.93 -1.88 12.25
N ASN A 105 7.02 -1.15 12.51
CA ASN A 105 8.05 -1.51 13.48
C ASN A 105 8.62 -2.92 13.23
N ILE A 106 8.79 -3.27 11.95
CA ILE A 106 9.31 -4.58 11.52
C ILE A 106 10.83 -4.57 11.34
N ILE A 107 11.42 -3.39 11.25
CA ILE A 107 12.86 -3.21 11.13
C ILE A 107 13.48 -3.09 12.52
N THR A 108 14.52 -3.90 12.78
CA THR A 108 15.26 -3.90 14.04
C THR A 108 16.52 -3.05 14.00
N VAL A 109 16.99 -2.68 12.81
CA VAL A 109 18.21 -1.91 12.59
C VAL A 109 18.03 -0.45 13.01
N ASP A 110 19.11 0.17 13.48
CA ASP A 110 19.17 1.59 13.89
C ASP A 110 19.64 2.52 12.75
N SER A 111 19.44 3.82 12.97
CA SER A 111 19.95 4.89 12.10
C SER A 111 21.47 4.97 12.13
N ASP A 112 22.06 5.51 11.08
CA ASP A 112 23.49 5.84 11.03
C ASP A 112 23.73 7.12 10.19
N GLU A 113 24.95 7.28 9.67
CA GLU A 113 25.37 8.44 8.88
C GLU A 113 24.77 8.47 7.46
N THR A 114 24.42 7.31 6.89
CA THR A 114 23.91 7.21 5.51
C THR A 114 22.38 7.17 5.49
N ARG A 115 21.74 6.68 6.55
CA ARG A 115 20.29 6.55 6.64
C ARG A 115 19.73 6.99 7.99
N LYS A 116 18.61 7.71 7.93
CA LYS A 116 17.80 8.00 9.11
C LYS A 116 16.59 7.09 9.16
N ILE A 117 16.47 6.27 10.21
CA ILE A 117 15.31 5.42 10.46
C ILE A 117 14.36 6.12 11.43
N VAL A 118 13.09 6.23 11.03
CA VAL A 118 11.99 6.78 11.84
C VAL A 118 10.97 5.67 12.05
N LYS A 119 10.74 5.29 13.31
CA LYS A 119 9.72 4.30 13.67
C LYS A 119 8.49 5.01 14.19
N ILE A 120 7.31 4.68 13.67
CA ILE A 120 6.03 5.28 14.06
C ILE A 120 5.16 4.21 14.72
N GLY A 121 4.53 4.54 15.84
CA GLY A 121 3.61 3.63 16.55
C GLY A 121 4.24 2.72 17.60
N VAL A 122 5.45 3.06 18.07
CA VAL A 122 6.10 2.48 19.25
C VAL A 122 5.69 3.17 20.55
#